data_AF-A0A1X4H932-F1
#
_entry.id   AF-A0A1X4H932-F1
#
_cell.length_a   1.000
_cell.length_b   1.000
_cell.length_c   1.000
_cell.angle_alpha   90.00
_cell.angle_beta   90.00
_cell.angle_gamma   90.00
#
_symmetry.space_group_name_H-M   'P 1'
#
loop_
_entity.id
_entity.type
_entity.pdbx_description
1 polymer ?
#
loop_
_entity_poly.entity_id
_entity_poly.type
_entity_poly.pdbx_seq_one_letter_code
_entity_poly.pdbx_strand_id
1 'polypeptide(L)'
;MRPSIAAVTYPIAGDAAERPLLAVWLLFALSVVVPVLPAVPVVGYLVRVLAASERGESIPPFLSEPRTLVRRSIGGAVVCLAYLGVPLAALLVTLYGVVSLEPGANAPVGRILAGSTAVLFLGILGTYLAPIALTVYGREGSLRGAFSPDAVRPVAGHAAYFFGWTLGFTALVVTVGVGGALFTLSRLGPLAGTLVLAYGLLVAAYLLGRAVERARRR
;
A
#
# COMPACT_ATOMS: atom_id res chain seq x y z
N MET A 1 20.44 6.76 15.22
CA MET A 1 19.13 7.46 15.20
C MET A 1 18.05 6.53 15.73
N ARG A 2 17.07 7.04 16.48
CA ARG A 2 15.94 6.21 16.95
C ARG A 2 15.12 5.73 15.75
N PRO A 3 14.68 4.46 15.70
CA PRO A 3 13.98 3.89 14.55
C PRO A 3 12.66 4.60 14.19
N SER A 4 12.01 5.24 15.17
CA SER A 4 10.82 6.07 14.95
C SER A 4 11.11 7.36 14.18
N ILE A 5 12.24 8.02 14.45
CA ILE A 5 12.63 9.25 13.75
C ILE A 5 13.01 8.93 12.31
N ALA A 6 13.70 7.81 12.09
CA ALA A 6 14.09 7.36 10.75
C ALA A 6 12.88 7.14 9.82
N ALA A 7 11.76 6.64 10.33
CA ALA A 7 10.55 6.44 9.53
C ALA A 7 9.93 7.76 9.07
N VAL A 8 9.87 8.76 9.96
CA VAL A 8 9.30 10.09 9.68
C VAL A 8 10.22 10.88 8.75
N THR A 9 11.53 10.79 8.93
CA THR A 9 12.46 11.52 8.07
C THR A 9 12.70 10.82 6.73
N TYR A 10 12.37 9.54 6.58
CA TYR A 10 12.70 8.77 5.37
C TYR A 10 12.31 9.44 4.04
N PRO A 11 11.08 9.98 3.86
CA PRO A 11 10.70 10.63 2.60
C PRO A 11 11.45 11.95 2.30
N ILE A 12 12.19 12.48 3.27
CA ILE A 12 12.92 13.75 3.19
C ILE A 12 14.40 13.58 3.57
N ALA A 13 14.87 12.35 3.76
CA ALA A 13 16.22 12.04 4.21
C ALA A 13 17.14 11.80 3.02
N GLY A 14 18.13 12.68 2.86
CA GLY A 14 19.17 12.59 1.83
C GLY A 14 19.12 13.74 0.83
N ASP A 15 20.17 13.86 0.01
CA ASP A 15 20.25 14.90 -1.02
C ASP A 15 19.15 14.71 -2.06
N ALA A 16 18.32 15.76 -2.24
CA ALA A 16 17.19 15.78 -3.17
C ALA A 16 16.10 14.73 -2.92
N ALA A 17 15.98 14.22 -1.68
CA ALA A 17 14.98 13.23 -1.27
C ALA A 17 13.54 13.77 -1.31
N GLU A 18 13.35 15.08 -1.37
CA GLU A 18 12.04 15.70 -1.59
C GLU A 18 11.49 15.46 -3.01
N ARG A 19 12.36 15.21 -4.02
CA ARG A 19 11.92 15.09 -5.41
C ARG A 19 10.98 13.91 -5.64
N PRO A 20 11.24 12.69 -5.11
CA PRO A 20 10.29 11.61 -5.22
C PRO A 20 8.99 11.84 -4.45
N LEU A 21 9.05 12.49 -3.29
CA LEU A 21 7.84 12.89 -2.55
C LEU A 21 6.98 13.84 -3.39
N LEU A 22 7.60 14.88 -3.97
CA LEU A 22 6.92 15.83 -4.85
C LEU A 22 6.36 15.15 -6.10
N ALA A 23 7.09 14.21 -6.70
CA ALA A 23 6.60 13.47 -7.85
C ALA A 23 5.35 12.63 -7.51
N VAL A 24 5.37 11.89 -6.40
CA VAL A 24 4.21 11.11 -5.93
C VAL A 24 3.05 12.02 -5.57
N TRP A 25 3.31 13.15 -4.90
CA TRP A 25 2.29 14.14 -4.59
C TRP A 25 1.64 14.74 -5.84
N LEU A 26 2.44 15.18 -6.81
CA LEU A 26 1.94 15.71 -8.08
C LEU A 26 1.11 14.68 -8.86
N LEU A 27 1.52 13.40 -8.84
CA LEU A 27 0.74 12.33 -9.45
C LEU A 27 -0.59 12.10 -8.72
N PHE A 28 -0.62 12.15 -7.39
CA PHE A 28 -1.88 12.07 -6.66
C PHE A 28 -2.77 13.30 -6.90
N ALA A 29 -2.20 14.50 -6.95
CA ALA A 29 -2.93 15.71 -7.32
C ALA A 29 -3.53 15.60 -8.73
N LEU A 30 -2.77 15.08 -9.71
CA LEU A 30 -3.26 14.82 -11.05
C LEU A 30 -4.33 13.71 -11.06
N SER A 31 -4.25 12.74 -10.14
CA SER A 31 -5.25 11.67 -10.01
C SER A 31 -6.62 12.18 -9.58
N VAL A 32 -6.71 13.37 -8.96
CA VAL A 32 -8.01 14.00 -8.67
C VAL A 32 -8.75 14.37 -9.96
N VAL A 33 -8.00 14.72 -11.02
CA VAL A 33 -8.56 15.09 -12.34
C VAL A 33 -8.63 13.88 -13.27
N VAL A 34 -7.61 13.02 -13.26
CA VAL A 34 -7.49 11.83 -14.10
C VAL A 34 -7.26 10.62 -13.20
N PRO A 35 -8.29 9.91 -12.72
CA PRO A 35 -8.16 8.96 -11.60
C PRO A 35 -7.17 7.81 -11.77
N VAL A 36 -7.05 7.28 -12.99
CA VAL A 36 -6.35 6.00 -13.20
C VAL A 36 -4.92 6.20 -13.71
N LEU A 37 -4.72 7.08 -14.68
CA LEU A 37 -3.46 7.21 -15.40
C LEU A 37 -2.26 7.57 -14.50
N PRO A 38 -2.36 8.54 -13.57
CA PRO A 38 -1.25 8.95 -12.71
C PRO A 38 -1.03 8.01 -11.52
N ALA A 39 -2.01 7.18 -11.16
CA ALA A 39 -1.88 6.21 -10.07
C ALA A 39 -0.97 5.02 -10.45
N VAL A 40 -0.93 4.66 -11.74
CA VAL A 40 -0.10 3.56 -12.27
C VAL A 40 1.39 3.71 -11.92
N PRO A 41 2.08 4.83 -12.24
CA PRO A 41 3.50 4.98 -11.89
C PRO A 41 3.75 4.98 -10.37
N VAL A 42 2.79 5.39 -9.55
CA VAL A 42 2.91 5.34 -8.08
C VAL A 42 3.06 3.92 -7.58
N VAL A 43 2.28 2.96 -8.11
CA VAL A 43 2.39 1.54 -7.72
C VAL A 43 3.80 1.00 -7.98
N GLY A 44 4.33 1.26 -9.18
CA GLY A 44 5.69 0.82 -9.54
C GLY A 44 6.74 1.47 -8.66
N TYR A 45 6.55 2.74 -8.30
CA TYR A 45 7.45 3.46 -7.40
C TYR A 45 7.40 2.89 -5.98
N LEU A 46 6.22 2.59 -5.44
CA LEU A 46 6.08 1.95 -4.12
C LEU A 46 6.77 0.57 -4.07
N VAL A 47 6.71 -0.21 -5.15
CA VAL A 47 7.49 -1.46 -5.28
C VAL A 47 9.00 -1.18 -5.20
N ARG A 48 9.49 -0.10 -5.82
CA ARG A 48 10.91 0.28 -5.71
C ARG A 48 11.27 0.66 -4.27
N VAL A 49 10.42 1.47 -3.63
CA VAL A 49 10.62 1.92 -2.25
C VAL A 49 10.65 0.73 -1.29
N LEU A 50 9.67 -0.17 -1.38
CA LEU A 50 9.63 -1.40 -0.58
C LEU A 50 10.92 -2.22 -0.69
N ALA A 51 11.37 -2.45 -1.92
CA ALA A 51 12.59 -3.23 -2.18
C ALA A 51 13.87 -2.51 -1.72
N ALA A 52 13.96 -1.18 -1.89
CA ALA A 52 15.08 -0.39 -1.39
C ALA A 52 15.11 -0.36 0.14
N SER A 53 13.96 -0.17 0.77
CA SER A 53 13.83 -0.16 2.23
C SER A 53 14.15 -1.51 2.86
N GLU A 54 13.80 -2.62 2.20
CA GLU A 54 14.21 -3.97 2.63
C GLU A 54 15.72 -4.19 2.55
N ARG A 55 16.39 -3.62 1.55
CA ARG A 55 17.86 -3.63 1.45
C ARG A 55 18.55 -2.63 2.38
N GLY A 56 17.79 -1.79 3.09
CA GLY A 56 18.33 -0.70 3.91
C GLY A 56 18.95 0.44 3.11
N GLU A 57 18.56 0.57 1.83
CA GLU A 57 18.98 1.66 0.95
C GLU A 57 18.14 2.93 1.20
N SER A 58 18.66 4.08 0.76
CA SER A 58 17.92 5.34 0.74
C SER A 58 16.79 5.33 -0.29
N ILE A 59 15.90 6.33 -0.22
CA ILE A 59 14.77 6.45 -1.13
C ILE A 59 15.25 6.53 -2.59
N PRO A 60 14.78 5.65 -3.50
CA PRO A 60 15.25 5.64 -4.88
C PRO A 60 14.74 6.88 -5.64
N PRO A 61 15.50 7.43 -6.60
CA PRO A 61 15.02 8.49 -7.48
C PRO A 61 13.77 8.07 -8.24
N PHE A 62 12.82 8.99 -8.41
CA PHE A 62 11.54 8.67 -9.08
C PHE A 62 11.72 8.39 -10.58
N LEU A 63 12.45 9.26 -11.28
CA LEU A 63 12.61 9.23 -12.74
C LEU A 63 13.77 8.35 -13.23
N SER A 64 14.42 7.59 -12.36
CA SER A 64 15.43 6.62 -12.83
C SER A 64 14.72 5.53 -13.64
N GLU A 65 15.18 5.26 -14.86
CA GLU A 65 14.70 4.16 -15.70
C GLU A 65 13.16 4.06 -15.87
N PRO A 66 12.53 4.91 -16.70
CA PRO A 66 11.08 4.94 -16.86
C PRO A 66 10.51 3.60 -17.36
N ARG A 67 11.25 2.87 -18.20
CA ARG A 67 10.83 1.55 -18.71
C ARG A 67 10.69 0.52 -17.58
N THR A 68 11.61 0.53 -16.60
CA THR A 68 11.54 -0.40 -15.48
C THR A 68 10.46 0.03 -14.48
N LEU A 69 10.17 1.33 -14.37
CA LEU A 69 9.05 1.84 -13.58
C LEU A 69 7.72 1.33 -14.12
N VAL A 70 7.46 1.47 -15.43
CA VAL A 70 6.23 0.98 -16.06
C VAL A 70 6.07 -0.53 -15.88
N ARG A 71 7.14 -1.31 -16.10
CA ARG A 71 7.10 -2.76 -15.88
C ARG A 71 6.75 -3.11 -14.43
N ARG A 72 7.37 -2.41 -13.46
CA ARG A 72 7.11 -2.60 -12.03
C ARG A 72 5.71 -2.15 -11.64
N SER A 73 5.16 -1.12 -12.28
CA SER A 73 3.78 -0.69 -12.08
C SER A 73 2.79 -1.76 -12.51
N ILE A 74 2.97 -2.34 -13.70
CA ILE A 74 2.09 -3.39 -14.21
C ILE A 74 2.17 -4.62 -13.31
N GLY A 75 3.38 -5.13 -13.03
CA GLY A 75 3.51 -6.32 -12.19
C GLY A 75 3.11 -6.07 -10.73
N GLY A 76 3.40 -4.90 -10.18
CA GLY A 76 2.93 -4.49 -8.86
C GLY A 76 1.40 -4.41 -8.79
N ALA A 77 0.75 -3.87 -9.82
CA ALA A 77 -0.71 -3.84 -9.92
C ALA A 77 -1.29 -5.25 -10.00
N VAL A 78 -0.68 -6.16 -10.76
CA VAL A 78 -1.07 -7.58 -10.81
C VAL A 78 -0.96 -8.24 -9.43
N VAL A 79 0.14 -7.98 -8.69
CA VAL A 79 0.31 -8.49 -7.32
C VAL A 79 -0.76 -7.92 -6.38
N CYS A 80 -1.01 -6.61 -6.42
CA CYS A 80 -2.07 -5.98 -5.64
C CYS A 80 -3.44 -6.58 -5.99
N LEU A 81 -3.76 -6.77 -7.26
CA LEU A 81 -5.02 -7.38 -7.70
C LEU A 81 -5.14 -8.83 -7.24
N ALA A 82 -4.07 -9.60 -7.26
CA ALA A 82 -4.10 -11.00 -6.81
C ALA A 82 -4.39 -11.11 -5.31
N TYR A 83 -3.80 -10.25 -4.48
CA TYR A 83 -3.99 -10.28 -3.01
C TYR A 83 -5.20 -9.48 -2.53
N LEU A 84 -5.56 -8.39 -3.21
CA LEU A 84 -6.60 -7.45 -2.77
C LEU A 84 -7.85 -7.46 -3.66
N GLY A 85 -7.80 -8.08 -4.84
CA GLY A 85 -8.93 -8.11 -5.77
C GLY A 85 -10.10 -8.91 -5.22
N VAL A 86 -9.85 -10.09 -4.64
CA VAL A 86 -10.89 -10.91 -4.00
C VAL A 86 -11.54 -10.18 -2.82
N PRO A 87 -10.82 -9.66 -1.80
CA PRO A 87 -11.45 -8.93 -0.71
C PRO A 87 -12.15 -7.65 -1.18
N LEU A 88 -11.61 -6.96 -2.19
CA LEU A 88 -12.27 -5.79 -2.78
C LEU A 88 -13.59 -6.17 -3.46
N ALA A 89 -13.60 -7.22 -4.28
CA ALA A 89 -14.82 -7.69 -4.94
C ALA A 89 -15.88 -8.13 -3.91
N ALA A 90 -15.47 -8.87 -2.88
CA ALA A 90 -16.35 -9.28 -1.80
C ALA A 90 -16.90 -8.08 -1.01
N LEU A 91 -16.08 -7.05 -0.77
CA LEU A 91 -16.52 -5.79 -0.16
C LEU A 91 -17.57 -5.10 -1.03
N LEU A 92 -17.31 -4.96 -2.33
CA LEU A 92 -18.24 -4.31 -3.27
C LEU A 92 -19.58 -5.05 -3.37
N VAL A 93 -19.56 -6.38 -3.43
CA VAL A 93 -20.78 -7.21 -3.40
C VAL A 93 -21.55 -7.00 -2.10
N THR A 94 -20.85 -6.96 -0.97
CA THR A 94 -21.48 -6.73 0.34
C THR A 94 -22.11 -5.35 0.42
N LEU A 95 -21.40 -4.31 -0.02
CA LEU A 95 -21.91 -2.93 -0.05
C LEU A 95 -23.11 -2.80 -0.99
N TYR A 96 -23.02 -3.36 -2.20
CA TYR A 96 -24.12 -3.38 -3.16
C TYR A 96 -25.36 -4.06 -2.56
N GLY A 97 -25.17 -5.22 -1.94
CA GLY A 97 -26.24 -5.94 -1.26
C GLY A 97 -26.90 -5.15 -0.13
N VAL A 98 -26.18 -4.26 0.55
CA VAL A 98 -26.71 -3.37 1.60
C VAL A 98 -27.46 -2.19 1.01
N VAL A 99 -26.91 -1.50 0.01
CA VAL A 99 -27.54 -0.30 -0.57
C VAL A 99 -28.76 -0.61 -1.44
N SER A 100 -28.90 -1.85 -1.92
CA SER A 100 -30.06 -2.31 -2.69
C SER A 100 -31.23 -2.81 -1.84
N LEU A 101 -31.14 -2.75 -0.50
CA LEU A 101 -32.25 -3.14 0.38
C LEU A 101 -33.36 -2.07 0.34
N GLU A 102 -34.60 -2.52 0.15
CA GLU A 102 -35.77 -1.64 0.25
C GLU A 102 -36.00 -1.20 1.70
N PRO A 103 -36.41 0.07 1.94
CA PRO A 103 -36.80 0.52 3.25
C PRO A 103 -37.94 -0.34 3.83
N GLY A 104 -37.71 -0.96 4.99
CA GLY A 104 -38.70 -1.85 5.64
C GLY A 104 -38.57 -3.33 5.30
N ALA A 105 -37.67 -3.71 4.38
CA ALA A 105 -37.35 -5.12 4.14
C ALA A 105 -36.62 -5.74 5.34
N ASN A 106 -36.90 -7.02 5.61
CA ASN A 106 -36.10 -7.80 6.56
C ASN A 106 -34.67 -7.93 6.02
N ALA A 107 -33.77 -7.11 6.54
CA ALA A 107 -32.36 -7.19 6.17
C ALA A 107 -31.82 -8.60 6.50
N PRO A 108 -31.10 -9.27 5.59
CA PRO A 108 -30.51 -10.57 5.87
C PRO A 108 -29.27 -10.41 6.77
N VAL A 109 -29.48 -10.02 8.03
CA VAL A 109 -28.45 -9.64 9.01
C VAL A 109 -27.35 -10.72 9.10
N GLY A 110 -27.73 -12.00 9.14
CA GLY A 110 -26.77 -13.10 9.19
C GLY A 110 -25.84 -13.15 7.96
N ARG A 111 -26.36 -12.87 6.75
CA ARG A 111 -25.55 -12.83 5.52
C ARG A 111 -24.64 -11.61 5.49
N ILE A 112 -25.13 -10.45 5.94
CA ILE A 112 -24.34 -9.21 6.02
C ILE A 112 -23.20 -9.40 7.02
N LEU A 113 -23.47 -9.98 8.19
CA LEU A 113 -22.46 -10.24 9.20
C LEU A 113 -21.42 -11.26 8.71
N ALA A 114 -21.87 -12.37 8.10
CA ALA A 114 -20.97 -13.36 7.53
C ALA A 114 -20.10 -12.77 6.39
N GLY A 115 -20.71 -12.00 5.48
CA GLY A 115 -20.04 -11.35 4.36
C GLY A 115 -19.00 -10.33 4.83
N SER A 116 -19.38 -9.41 5.73
CA SER A 116 -18.46 -8.44 6.31
C SER A 116 -17.30 -9.09 7.08
N THR A 117 -17.58 -10.15 7.84
CA THR A 117 -16.54 -10.94 8.54
C THR A 117 -15.58 -11.60 7.56
N ALA A 118 -16.10 -12.24 6.50
CA ALA A 118 -15.27 -12.86 5.46
C ALA A 118 -14.40 -11.82 4.74
N VAL A 119 -14.97 -10.67 4.37
CA VAL A 119 -14.24 -9.54 3.77
C VAL A 119 -13.14 -9.05 4.69
N LEU A 120 -13.41 -8.91 5.99
CA LEU A 120 -12.42 -8.50 6.98
C LEU A 120 -11.24 -9.47 7.02
N PHE A 121 -11.49 -10.78 7.14
CA PHE A 121 -10.40 -11.77 7.19
C PHE A 121 -9.62 -11.85 5.88
N LEU A 122 -10.30 -11.84 4.74
CA LEU A 122 -9.64 -11.83 3.42
C LEU A 122 -8.84 -10.55 3.21
N GLY A 123 -9.36 -9.41 3.65
CA GLY A 123 -8.69 -8.11 3.56
C GLY A 123 -7.44 -8.06 4.44
N ILE A 124 -7.53 -8.54 5.69
CA ILE A 124 -6.37 -8.66 6.58
C ILE A 124 -5.33 -9.59 5.95
N LEU A 125 -5.73 -10.77 5.46
CA LEU A 125 -4.80 -11.72 4.85
C LEU A 125 -4.12 -11.12 3.61
N GLY A 126 -4.89 -10.49 2.72
CA GLY A 126 -4.38 -9.83 1.52
C GLY A 126 -3.40 -8.70 1.85
N THR A 127 -3.76 -7.81 2.78
CA THR A 127 -2.90 -6.70 3.21
C THR A 127 -1.70 -7.14 4.03
N TYR A 128 -1.77 -8.31 4.67
CA TYR A 128 -0.65 -8.95 5.36
C TYR A 128 0.37 -9.54 4.40
N LEU A 129 -0.07 -10.20 3.33
CA LEU A 129 0.82 -10.89 2.39
C LEU A 129 1.31 -9.99 1.24
N ALA A 130 0.52 -9.00 0.83
CA ALA A 130 0.86 -8.13 -0.29
C ALA A 130 2.23 -7.43 -0.14
N PRO A 131 2.63 -6.87 1.01
CA PRO A 131 3.92 -6.22 1.15
C PRO A 131 5.09 -7.19 0.94
N ILE A 132 4.97 -8.44 1.41
CA ILE A 132 5.99 -9.47 1.20
C ILE A 132 6.13 -9.75 -0.31
N ALA A 133 5.01 -10.01 -0.98
CA ALA A 133 4.98 -10.32 -2.40
C ALA A 133 5.52 -9.17 -3.26
N LEU A 134 5.14 -7.92 -2.94
CA LEU A 134 5.62 -6.72 -3.63
C LEU A 134 7.12 -6.51 -3.43
N THR A 135 7.65 -6.78 -2.24
CA THR A 135 9.09 -6.71 -1.97
C THR A 135 9.86 -7.79 -2.73
N VAL A 136 9.38 -9.04 -2.75
CA VAL A 136 9.97 -10.13 -3.55
C VAL A 136 9.95 -9.79 -5.04
N TYR A 137 8.81 -9.31 -5.54
CA TYR A 137 8.67 -8.85 -6.92
C TYR A 137 9.63 -7.70 -7.25
N GLY A 138 9.76 -6.71 -6.36
CA GLY A 138 10.66 -5.56 -6.55
C GLY A 138 12.14 -5.96 -6.56
N ARG A 139 12.50 -7.02 -5.82
CA ARG A 139 13.86 -7.56 -5.74
C ARG A 139 14.22 -8.43 -6.95
N GLU A 140 13.34 -9.36 -7.32
CA GLU A 140 13.61 -10.38 -8.34
C GLU A 140 13.14 -9.98 -9.74
N GLY A 141 12.19 -9.04 -9.83
CA GLY A 141 11.56 -8.66 -11.09
C GLY A 141 10.64 -9.73 -11.69
N SER A 142 10.36 -10.81 -10.95
CA SER A 142 9.58 -11.97 -11.40
C SER A 142 8.27 -12.08 -10.64
N LEU A 143 7.14 -12.15 -11.37
CA LEU A 143 5.82 -12.42 -10.79
C LEU A 143 5.76 -13.82 -10.16
N ARG A 144 6.46 -14.80 -10.74
CA ARG A 144 6.51 -16.17 -10.19
C ARG A 144 7.13 -16.18 -8.80
N GLY A 145 8.17 -15.38 -8.58
CA GLY A 145 8.78 -15.21 -7.26
C GLY A 145 7.82 -14.60 -6.25
N ALA A 146 7.05 -13.58 -6.66
CA ALA A 146 6.09 -12.86 -5.82
C ALA A 146 5.00 -13.77 -5.22
N PHE A 147 4.64 -14.86 -5.91
CA PHE A 147 3.63 -15.82 -5.48
C PHE A 147 4.22 -17.14 -4.98
N SER A 148 5.54 -17.27 -4.90
CA SER A 148 6.18 -18.49 -4.42
C SER A 148 5.94 -18.66 -2.91
N PRO A 149 5.35 -19.78 -2.46
CA PRO A 149 5.18 -20.06 -1.03
C PRO A 149 6.51 -20.08 -0.28
N ASP A 150 7.59 -20.54 -0.93
CA ASP A 150 8.92 -20.62 -0.36
C ASP A 150 9.53 -19.24 -0.09
N ALA A 151 9.12 -18.23 -0.87
CA ALA A 151 9.56 -16.85 -0.68
C ALA A 151 8.73 -16.11 0.37
N VAL A 152 7.45 -16.47 0.52
CA VAL A 152 6.47 -15.75 1.35
C VAL A 152 6.32 -16.35 2.76
N ARG A 153 6.18 -17.67 2.89
CA ARG A 153 5.91 -18.36 4.17
C ARG A 153 6.95 -18.08 5.26
N PRO A 154 8.27 -18.10 4.98
CA PRO A 154 9.28 -17.84 6.01
C PRO A 154 9.16 -16.44 6.61
N VAL A 155 8.78 -15.44 5.81
CA VAL A 155 8.59 -14.06 6.27
C VAL A 155 7.26 -13.91 6.99
N ALA A 156 6.19 -14.46 6.43
CA ALA A 156 4.84 -14.37 6.99
C ALA A 156 4.70 -15.06 8.35
N GLY A 157 5.48 -16.12 8.62
CA GLY A 157 5.46 -16.81 9.91
C GLY A 157 6.24 -16.12 11.02
N HIS A 158 7.01 -15.07 10.71
CA HIS A 158 7.92 -14.44 11.66
C HIS A 158 7.24 -13.33 12.48
N ALA A 159 7.36 -13.41 13.81
CA ALA A 159 6.84 -12.38 14.72
C ALA A 159 7.39 -10.98 14.42
N ALA A 160 8.65 -10.89 13.99
CA ALA A 160 9.26 -9.61 13.60
C ALA A 160 8.54 -8.94 12.42
N TYR A 161 8.06 -9.74 11.44
CA TYR A 161 7.25 -9.23 10.34
C TYR A 161 5.89 -8.77 10.86
N PHE A 162 5.23 -9.56 11.70
CA PHE A 162 3.93 -9.19 12.29
C PHE A 162 3.97 -7.82 12.97
N PHE A 163 4.92 -7.58 13.89
CA PHE A 163 5.06 -6.29 14.56
C PHE A 163 5.36 -5.14 13.58
N GLY A 164 6.25 -5.36 12.63
CA GLY A 164 6.58 -4.35 11.63
C GLY A 164 5.41 -4.04 10.69
N TRP A 165 4.64 -5.07 10.33
CA TRP A 165 3.41 -4.95 9.55
C TRP A 165 2.35 -4.16 10.31
N THR A 166 2.12 -4.43 11.60
CA THR A 166 1.16 -3.67 12.40
C THR A 166 1.49 -2.18 12.42
N LEU A 167 2.78 -1.82 12.55
CA LEU A 167 3.21 -0.42 12.50
C LEU A 167 2.99 0.21 11.12
N GLY A 168 3.39 -0.48 10.05
CA GLY A 168 3.21 -0.01 8.67
C GLY A 168 1.72 0.11 8.29
N PHE A 169 0.91 -0.86 8.68
CA PHE A 169 -0.53 -0.88 8.46
C PHE A 169 -1.24 0.21 9.26
N THR A 170 -0.87 0.43 10.52
CA THR A 170 -1.40 1.55 11.32
C THR A 170 -1.07 2.88 10.67
N ALA A 171 0.18 3.07 10.22
CA ALA A 171 0.58 4.28 9.50
C ALA A 171 -0.25 4.47 8.22
N LEU A 172 -0.51 3.40 7.47
CA LEU A 172 -1.34 3.43 6.27
C LEU A 172 -2.80 3.80 6.58
N VAL A 173 -3.42 3.19 7.59
CA VAL A 173 -4.79 3.49 8.01
C VAL A 173 -4.93 4.94 8.47
N VAL A 174 -4.00 5.43 9.30
CA VAL A 174 -3.96 6.83 9.72
C VAL A 174 -3.80 7.76 8.52
N THR A 175 -2.91 7.43 7.59
CA THR A 175 -2.68 8.20 6.37
C THR A 175 -3.95 8.31 5.53
N VAL A 176 -4.63 7.19 5.29
CA VAL A 176 -5.87 7.14 4.50
C VAL A 176 -7.00 7.88 5.22
N GLY A 177 -7.12 7.72 6.54
CA GLY A 177 -8.13 8.40 7.34
C GLY A 177 -7.95 9.92 7.36
N VAL A 178 -6.74 10.40 7.67
CA VAL A 178 -6.42 11.84 7.69
C VAL A 178 -6.50 12.43 6.28
N GLY A 179 -5.90 11.76 5.29
CA GLY A 179 -5.97 12.18 3.89
C GLY A 179 -7.42 12.30 3.42
N GLY A 180 -8.24 11.28 3.67
CA GLY A 180 -9.67 11.24 3.34
C GLY A 180 -10.47 12.36 4.01
N ALA A 181 -10.22 12.62 5.30
CA ALA A 181 -10.85 13.74 6.01
C ALA A 181 -10.47 15.11 5.41
N LEU A 182 -9.23 15.27 4.93
CA LEU A 182 -8.82 16.51 4.27
C LEU A 182 -9.57 16.74 2.95
N PHE A 183 -9.92 15.68 2.20
CA PHE A 183 -10.72 15.83 0.98
C PHE A 183 -12.11 16.40 1.21
N THR A 184 -12.66 16.35 2.43
CA THR A 184 -13.96 16.96 2.74
C THR A 184 -13.89 18.47 2.97
N LEU A 185 -12.69 19.04 3.08
CA LEU A 185 -12.48 20.47 3.28
C LEU A 185 -12.50 21.23 1.94
N SER A 186 -13.06 22.45 1.94
CA SER A 186 -13.18 23.26 0.73
C SER A 186 -11.84 23.87 0.30
N ARG A 187 -11.64 23.99 -1.03
CA ARG A 187 -10.51 24.63 -1.76
C ARG A 187 -9.11 24.05 -1.55
N LEU A 188 -8.62 23.91 -0.32
CA LEU A 188 -7.27 23.42 0.00
C LEU A 188 -7.23 21.95 0.41
N GLY A 189 -8.38 21.39 0.79
CA GLY A 189 -8.53 20.02 1.26
C GLY A 189 -7.91 18.96 0.35
N PRO A 190 -8.25 18.93 -0.96
CA PRO A 190 -7.70 17.94 -1.88
C PRO A 190 -6.17 18.00 -2.03
N LEU A 191 -5.57 19.20 -2.06
CA LEU A 191 -4.12 19.36 -2.19
C LEU A 191 -3.38 18.89 -0.93
N ALA A 192 -3.90 19.23 0.25
CA ALA A 192 -3.35 18.77 1.51
C ALA A 192 -3.56 17.24 1.68
N GLY A 193 -4.73 16.74 1.28
CA GLY A 193 -5.07 15.32 1.32
C GLY A 193 -4.13 14.47 0.46
N THR A 194 -3.87 14.88 -0.79
CA THR A 194 -2.91 14.18 -1.65
C THR A 194 -1.48 14.23 -1.13
N LEU A 195 -1.08 15.31 -0.46
CA LEU A 195 0.25 15.41 0.15
C LEU A 195 0.40 14.45 1.32
N VAL A 196 -0.61 14.39 2.20
CA VAL A 196 -0.65 13.44 3.32
C VAL A 196 -0.63 12.01 2.80
N LEU A 197 -1.42 11.70 1.77
CA LEU A 197 -1.41 10.39 1.13
C LEU A 197 -0.03 10.03 0.56
N ALA A 198 0.59 10.95 -0.19
CA ALA A 198 1.91 10.74 -0.77
C ALA A 198 2.97 10.44 0.30
N TYR A 199 3.06 11.31 1.31
CA TYR A 199 4.02 11.18 2.39
C TYR A 199 3.78 9.89 3.20
N GLY A 200 2.54 9.67 3.63
CA GLY A 200 2.19 8.54 4.46
C GLY A 200 2.32 7.19 3.76
N LEU A 201 2.06 7.12 2.45
CA LEU A 201 2.32 5.91 1.65
C LEU A 201 3.82 5.58 1.57
N LEU A 202 4.68 6.58 1.43
CA LEU A 202 6.14 6.36 1.44
C LEU A 202 6.64 5.91 2.82
N VAL A 203 6.11 6.49 3.90
CA VAL A 203 6.41 6.06 5.27
C VAL A 203 5.93 4.61 5.50
N ALA A 204 4.70 4.28 5.07
CA ALA A 204 4.15 2.94 5.20
C ALA A 204 4.99 1.92 4.40
N ALA A 205 5.33 2.24 3.15
CA ALA A 205 6.19 1.40 2.30
C ALA A 205 7.57 1.18 2.95
N TYR A 206 8.17 2.22 3.53
CA TYR A 206 9.43 2.09 4.28
C TYR A 206 9.31 1.14 5.46
N LEU A 207 8.29 1.34 6.32
CA LEU A 207 8.07 0.51 7.50
C LEU A 207 7.86 -0.96 7.14
N LEU A 208 7.08 -1.21 6.07
CA LEU A 208 6.81 -2.55 5.56
C LEU A 208 8.05 -3.20 4.95
N GLY A 209 8.86 -2.47 4.18
CA GLY A 209 10.14 -2.98 3.65
C GLY A 209 11.10 -3.38 4.78
N ARG A 210 11.24 -2.52 5.79
CA ARG A 210 12.03 -2.82 7.00
C ARG A 210 11.47 -3.99 7.81
N ALA A 211 10.16 -4.21 7.79
CA ALA A 211 9.54 -5.36 8.45
C ALA A 211 9.96 -6.68 7.78
N VAL A 212 9.95 -6.72 6.44
CA VAL A 212 10.40 -7.88 5.66
C VAL A 212 11.87 -8.19 5.94
N GLU A 213 12.73 -7.18 5.94
CA GLU A 213 14.16 -7.37 6.23
C GLU A 213 14.41 -7.96 7.62
N ARG A 214 13.74 -7.42 8.66
CA ARG A 214 13.91 -7.92 10.04
C ARG A 214 13.52 -9.38 10.17
N ALA A 215 12.52 -9.81 9.41
CA ALA A 215 12.08 -11.21 9.38
C ALA A 215 12.99 -12.11 8.54
N ARG A 216 13.72 -11.57 7.55
CA ARG A 216 14.70 -12.35 6.75
C ARG A 216 16.06 -12.51 7.44
N ARG A 217 16.43 -11.59 8.34
CA ARG A 217 17.70 -11.64 9.08
C ARG A 217 17.70 -12.59 10.29
N ARG A 218 16.55 -13.14 10.67
CA ARG A 218 16.38 -14.03 11.82
C ARG A 218 16.00 -15.42 11.34
#